data_AF-A0A2E6Z5J6-F1
#
_entry.id   AF-A0A2E6Z5J6-F1
#
_cell.length_a   1.000
_cell.length_b   1.000
_cell.length_c   1.000
_cell.angle_alpha   90.00
_cell.angle_beta   90.00
_cell.angle_gamma   90.00
#
_symmetry.space_group_name_H-M   'P 1'
#
loop_
_entity.id
_entity.type
_entity.pdbx_description
1 polymer ?
#
loop_
_entity_poly.entity_id
_entity_poly.type
_entity_poly.pdbx_seq_one_letter_code
_entity_poly.pdbx_strand_id
1 'polypeptide(L)'
;MKQVLVGGVVTMLLLTSQQLLAQQQAGQSMHCQLGDAVRVIEVVYPDGGELPCEVHYTKDGTGTVLWRASNEAGYCEQQAANFVEKQRGWGFECVAMPSANENADSNDSKSRQ
;
A
#
# COMPACT_ATOMS: atom_id res chain seq x y z
N MET A 1 -25.29 57.04 -16.54
CA MET A 1 -24.65 56.26 -15.46
C MET A 1 -25.05 54.80 -15.62
N LYS A 2 -24.07 53.90 -15.74
CA LYS A 2 -24.11 52.42 -15.66
C LYS A 2 -25.05 51.64 -16.60
N GLN A 3 -24.44 51.21 -17.70
CA GLN A 3 -24.57 49.86 -18.30
C GLN A 3 -24.21 48.79 -17.22
N VAL A 4 -24.59 47.50 -17.22
CA VAL A 4 -24.83 46.54 -18.32
C VAL A 4 -25.57 45.27 -17.79
N LEU A 5 -26.32 44.63 -18.69
CA LEU A 5 -26.52 43.17 -18.88
C LEU A 5 -27.27 42.33 -17.81
N VAL A 6 -28.56 42.09 -18.12
CA VAL A 6 -29.28 40.85 -17.76
C VAL A 6 -28.72 39.74 -18.66
N GLY A 7 -27.61 39.13 -18.23
CA GLY A 7 -27.04 37.94 -18.85
C GLY A 7 -27.47 36.72 -18.05
N GLY A 8 -28.37 35.91 -18.62
CA GLY A 8 -28.65 34.58 -18.11
C GLY A 8 -27.37 33.76 -18.14
N VAL A 9 -26.77 33.56 -16.97
CA VAL A 9 -25.77 32.52 -16.78
C VAL A 9 -26.53 31.35 -16.17
N VAL A 10 -26.90 30.42 -17.04
CA VAL A 10 -27.26 29.05 -16.66
C VAL A 10 -26.20 28.62 -15.65
N THR A 11 -26.57 28.63 -14.37
CA THR A 11 -25.70 28.18 -13.29
C THR A 11 -25.69 26.67 -13.41
N MET A 12 -24.87 26.20 -14.33
CA MET A 12 -24.62 24.80 -14.60
C MET A 12 -24.02 24.25 -13.32
N LEU A 13 -24.85 23.57 -12.52
CA LEU A 13 -24.39 22.75 -11.40
C LEU A 13 -23.45 21.70 -11.98
N LEU A 14 -22.15 22.00 -11.96
CA LEU A 14 -21.11 21.01 -12.09
C LEU A 14 -21.22 20.13 -10.84
N LEU A 15 -21.98 19.04 -10.96
CA LEU A 15 -21.86 17.88 -10.09
C LEU A 15 -20.43 17.37 -10.27
N THR A 16 -19.49 17.92 -9.51
CA THR A 16 -18.15 17.36 -9.39
C THR A 16 -18.33 16.03 -8.66
N SER A 17 -18.37 14.96 -9.44
CA SER A 17 -18.30 13.60 -8.95
C SER A 17 -17.01 13.46 -8.15
N GLN A 18 -17.11 13.60 -6.84
CA GLN A 18 -16.04 13.28 -5.91
C GLN A 18 -15.89 11.76 -5.95
N GLN A 19 -15.09 11.28 -6.89
CA GLN A 19 -14.69 9.88 -6.96
C GLN A 19 -13.84 9.62 -5.72
N LEU A 20 -14.48 9.05 -4.68
CA LEU A 20 -13.78 8.47 -3.55
C LEU A 20 -12.92 7.33 -4.13
N LEU A 21 -11.63 7.58 -4.32
CA LEU A 21 -10.68 6.51 -4.51
C LEU A 21 -10.62 5.79 -3.16
N ALA A 22 -11.33 4.67 -3.05
CA ALA A 22 -11.02 3.68 -2.03
C ALA A 22 -9.59 3.23 -2.32
N GLN A 23 -8.62 3.82 -1.62
CA GLN A 23 -7.28 3.29 -1.57
C GLN A 23 -7.40 1.97 -0.83
N GLN A 24 -7.59 0.88 -1.59
CA GLN A 24 -7.33 -0.46 -1.11
C GLN A 24 -5.95 -0.40 -0.48
N GLN A 25 -5.87 -0.45 0.85
CA GLN A 25 -4.59 -0.50 1.58
C GLN A 25 -4.01 -1.88 1.33
N ALA A 26 -3.51 -2.10 0.11
CA ALA A 26 -2.67 -3.23 -0.18
C ALA A 26 -1.50 -3.14 0.80
N GLY A 27 -1.24 -4.22 1.54
CA GLY A 27 -0.07 -4.30 2.42
C GLY A 27 1.17 -3.83 1.68
N GLN A 28 2.07 -3.12 2.36
CA GLN A 28 3.29 -2.60 1.73
C GLN A 28 4.41 -3.63 1.93
N SER A 29 4.94 -4.22 0.84
CA SER A 29 6.05 -5.16 0.89
C SER A 29 7.33 -4.56 0.32
N MET A 30 8.42 -4.72 1.07
CA MET A 30 9.75 -4.20 0.74
C MET A 30 10.73 -5.36 0.67
N HIS A 31 11.35 -5.52 -0.50
CA HIS A 31 12.33 -6.55 -0.76
C HIS A 31 13.72 -5.91 -0.72
N CYS A 32 14.54 -6.37 0.23
CA CYS A 32 15.88 -5.86 0.49
C CYS A 32 16.93 -6.92 0.11
N GLN A 33 17.88 -6.56 -0.74
CA GLN A 33 18.92 -7.48 -1.24
C GLN A 33 20.34 -6.96 -0.96
N LEU A 34 21.23 -7.88 -0.56
CA LEU A 34 22.68 -7.66 -0.47
C LEU A 34 23.40 -8.93 -0.93
N GLY A 35 23.94 -8.93 -2.16
CA GLY A 35 24.44 -10.14 -2.80
C GLY A 35 23.34 -11.19 -2.90
N ASP A 36 23.58 -12.38 -2.34
CA ASP A 36 22.61 -13.48 -2.31
C ASP A 36 21.65 -13.41 -1.10
N ALA A 37 21.89 -12.51 -0.14
CA ALA A 37 21.03 -12.36 1.02
C ALA A 37 19.77 -11.56 0.65
N VAL A 38 18.60 -12.16 0.88
CA VAL A 38 17.29 -11.53 0.64
C VAL A 38 16.53 -11.40 1.96
N ARG A 39 15.94 -10.21 2.16
CA ARG A 39 15.04 -9.94 3.28
C ARG A 39 13.75 -9.32 2.78
N VAL A 40 12.64 -9.68 3.39
CA VAL A 40 11.32 -9.12 3.07
C VAL A 40 10.74 -8.49 4.32
N ILE A 41 10.29 -7.24 4.22
CA ILE A 41 9.59 -6.51 5.27
C ILE A 41 8.19 -6.20 4.74
N GLU A 42 7.14 -6.67 5.40
CA GLU A 42 5.77 -6.55 4.94
C GLU A 42 4.87 -6.02 6.05
N VAL A 43 4.00 -5.05 5.72
CA VAL A 43 2.91 -4.62 6.61
C VAL A 43 1.65 -5.43 6.27
N VAL A 44 1.11 -6.12 7.26
CA VAL A 44 -0.05 -7.02 7.14
C VAL A 44 -1.19 -6.51 8.01
N TYR A 45 -2.41 -6.50 7.46
CA TYR A 45 -3.64 -6.18 8.17
C TYR A 45 -4.51 -7.44 8.28
N PRO A 46 -4.35 -8.26 9.34
CA PRO A 46 -4.99 -9.58 9.43
C PRO A 46 -6.52 -9.54 9.38
N ASP A 47 -7.15 -8.47 9.88
CA ASP A 47 -8.61 -8.36 9.92
C ASP A 47 -9.19 -7.61 8.70
N GLY A 48 -8.34 -7.21 7.74
CA GLY A 48 -8.72 -6.49 6.53
C GLY A 48 -9.10 -5.01 6.73
N GLY A 49 -9.07 -4.51 7.97
CA GLY A 49 -9.18 -3.09 8.30
C GLY A 49 -7.82 -2.45 8.57
N GLU A 50 -7.79 -1.18 8.98
CA GLU A 50 -6.55 -0.46 9.32
C GLU A 50 -5.87 -1.02 10.59
N LEU A 51 -6.64 -1.70 11.44
CA LEU A 51 -6.19 -2.32 12.68
C LEU A 51 -6.87 -3.68 12.89
N PRO A 52 -6.21 -4.60 13.61
CA PRO A 52 -4.80 -4.53 14.02
C PRO A 52 -3.88 -4.60 12.79
N CYS A 53 -2.65 -4.10 12.95
CA CYS A 53 -1.61 -4.20 11.93
C CYS A 53 -0.41 -4.97 12.49
N GLU A 54 0.36 -5.59 11.59
CA GLU A 54 1.57 -6.33 11.91
C GLU A 54 2.69 -5.99 10.92
N VAL A 55 3.94 -6.05 11.38
CA VAL A 55 5.12 -6.01 10.51
C VAL A 55 5.77 -7.37 10.51
N HIS A 56 5.70 -8.05 9.37
CA HIS A 56 6.29 -9.35 9.12
C HIS A 56 7.67 -9.15 8.52
N TYR A 57 8.63 -9.95 8.97
CA TYR A 57 9.99 -9.92 8.48
C TYR A 57 10.46 -11.33 8.14
N THR A 58 10.88 -11.52 6.90
CA THR A 58 11.47 -12.77 6.43
C THR A 58 12.95 -12.56 6.17
N LYS A 59 13.77 -13.44 6.73
CA LYS A 59 15.22 -13.49 6.49
C LYS A 59 15.62 -14.96 6.31
N ASP A 60 16.37 -15.25 5.25
CA ASP A 60 16.86 -16.60 4.96
C ASP A 60 15.73 -17.66 4.96
N GLY A 61 14.56 -17.28 4.43
CA GLY A 61 13.36 -18.12 4.39
C GLY A 61 12.61 -18.28 5.71
N THR A 62 13.07 -17.67 6.81
CA THR A 62 12.40 -17.72 8.13
C THR A 62 11.66 -16.41 8.39
N GLY A 63 10.35 -16.50 8.61
CA GLY A 63 9.47 -15.37 8.92
C GLY A 63 9.27 -15.16 10.43
N THR A 64 9.16 -13.90 10.85
CA THR A 64 8.78 -13.51 12.21
C THR A 64 7.95 -12.24 12.21
N VAL A 65 7.07 -12.06 13.20
CA VAL A 65 6.38 -10.79 13.44
C VAL A 65 7.24 -9.94 14.35
N LEU A 66 7.71 -8.80 13.85
CA LEU A 66 8.56 -7.88 14.62
C LEU A 66 7.73 -6.90 15.46
N TRP A 67 6.62 -6.43 14.91
CA TRP A 67 5.75 -5.45 15.53
C TRP A 67 4.28 -5.79 15.28
N ARG A 68 3.44 -5.42 16.24
CA ARG A 68 1.98 -5.50 16.15
C ARG A 68 1.39 -4.29 16.87
N ALA A 69 0.36 -3.67 16.28
CA ALA A 69 -0.47 -2.67 16.94
C ALA A 69 -1.95 -3.00 16.77
N SER A 70 -2.74 -2.76 17.80
CA SER A 70 -4.19 -3.05 17.80
C SER A 70 -5.07 -1.81 17.91
N ASN A 71 -4.47 -0.64 18.16
CA ASN A 71 -5.18 0.59 18.49
C ASN A 71 -4.48 1.85 17.97
N GLU A 72 -3.40 1.73 17.20
CA GLU A 72 -2.63 2.86 16.69
C GLU A 72 -2.41 2.71 15.19
N ALA A 73 -3.29 3.33 14.41
CA ALA A 73 -3.18 3.41 12.96
C ALA A 73 -1.87 4.09 12.55
N GLY A 74 -1.23 3.61 11.48
CA GLY A 74 0.05 4.15 10.99
C GLY A 74 1.30 3.66 11.74
N TYR A 75 1.14 2.97 12.88
CA TYR A 75 2.29 2.48 13.67
C TYR A 75 3.14 1.49 12.87
N CYS A 76 2.53 0.49 12.24
CA CYS A 76 3.26 -0.56 11.54
C CYS A 76 3.98 -0.05 10.29
N GLU A 77 3.37 0.88 9.57
CA GLU A 77 3.89 1.55 8.39
C GLU A 77 5.13 2.37 8.76
N GLN A 78 5.06 3.12 9.87
CA GLN A 78 6.21 3.86 10.38
C GLN A 78 7.35 2.91 10.81
N GLN A 79 7.04 1.82 11.51
CA GLN A 79 8.07 0.84 11.90
C GLN A 79 8.71 0.16 10.68
N ALA A 80 7.91 -0.24 9.69
CA ALA A 80 8.40 -0.85 8.46
C ALA A 80 9.31 0.12 7.69
N ALA A 81 8.90 1.37 7.50
CA ALA A 81 9.72 2.40 6.84
C ALA A 81 11.04 2.63 7.58
N ASN A 82 11.00 2.80 8.90
CA ASN A 82 12.21 2.96 9.71
C ASN A 82 13.13 1.74 9.62
N PHE A 83 12.56 0.54 9.54
CA PHE A 83 13.35 -0.69 9.45
C PHE A 83 13.97 -0.88 8.06
N VAL A 84 13.27 -0.49 6.99
CA VAL A 84 13.86 -0.39 5.63
C VAL A 84 15.06 0.53 5.63
N GLU A 85 14.98 1.70 6.27
CA GLU A 85 16.13 2.61 6.32
C GLU A 85 17.31 2.01 7.12
N LYS A 86 17.06 1.22 8.16
CA LYS A 86 18.11 0.44 8.83
C LYS A 86 18.73 -0.61 7.91
N GLN A 87 17.92 -1.31 7.12
CA GLN A 87 18.42 -2.26 6.12
C GLN A 87 19.35 -1.58 5.11
N ARG A 88 18.95 -0.41 4.59
CA ARG A 88 19.79 0.43 3.72
C ARG A 88 21.08 0.85 4.41
N GLY A 89 21.02 1.28 5.66
CA GLY A 89 22.19 1.60 6.48
C GLY A 89 23.15 0.41 6.70
N TRP A 90 22.65 -0.82 6.59
CA TRP A 90 23.44 -2.05 6.61
C TRP A 90 23.92 -2.51 5.23
N GLY A 91 23.67 -1.72 4.18
CA GLY A 91 24.12 -1.96 2.81
C GLY A 91 23.13 -2.75 1.95
N PHE A 92 21.90 -2.99 2.40
CA PHE A 92 20.89 -3.62 1.57
C PHE A 92 20.25 -2.61 0.62
N GLU A 93 20.06 -3.01 -0.63
CA GLU A 93 19.23 -2.27 -1.58
C GLU A 93 17.78 -2.73 -1.43
N CYS A 94 16.89 -1.80 -1.08
CA CYS A 94 15.48 -2.10 -0.83
C CYS A 94 14.57 -1.49 -1.89
N VAL A 95 13.70 -2.32 -2.46
CA VAL A 95 12.69 -1.94 -3.47
C VAL A 95 11.29 -2.33 -3.02
N ALA A 96 10.31 -1.48 -3.33
CA ALA A 96 8.91 -1.81 -3.11
C ALA A 96 8.46 -2.85 -4.14
N MET A 97 7.73 -3.86 -3.67
CA MET A 97 7.10 -4.85 -4.52
C MET A 97 5.58 -4.84 -4.28
N PRO A 98 4.78 -5.10 -5.32
CA PRO A 98 3.37 -5.38 -5.12
C PRO A 98 3.25 -6.61 -4.21
N SER A 99 2.53 -6.47 -3.11
CA SER A 99 2.32 -7.57 -2.17
C SER A 99 1.56 -8.69 -2.88
N ALA A 100 2.07 -9.92 -2.75
CA ALA A 100 1.63 -11.07 -3.55
C ALA A 100 0.17 -11.52 -3.31
N ASN A 101 -0.61 -10.75 -2.55
CA ASN A 101 -2.01 -11.05 -2.24
C ASN A 101 -3.02 -10.36 -3.17
N GLU A 102 -2.56 -9.63 -4.18
CA GLU A 102 -3.39 -9.15 -5.29
C GLU A 102 -2.94 -9.83 -6.59
N ASN A 103 -3.38 -11.07 -6.81
CA ASN A 103 -3.67 -11.72 -8.11
C ASN A 103 -3.66 -13.25 -7.97
N ALA A 104 -4.77 -13.80 -7.48
CA ALA A 104 -5.20 -15.17 -7.77
C ALA A 104 -6.57 -15.15 -8.46
N ASP A 105 -6.72 -14.32 -9.50
CA ASP A 105 -7.80 -14.47 -10.48
C ASP A 105 -7.28 -14.13 -11.88
N SER A 106 -6.48 -15.04 -12.43
CA SER A 106 -6.14 -15.10 -13.86
C SER A 106 -5.59 -16.49 -14.19
N ASN A 107 -6.44 -17.51 -14.09
CA ASN A 107 -6.33 -18.70 -14.95
C ASN A 107 -7.58 -19.59 -14.83
N ASP A 108 -8.71 -19.15 -15.39
CA ASP A 108 -9.70 -20.08 -15.93
C ASP A 108 -10.07 -19.68 -17.36
N SER A 109 -9.55 -20.46 -18.31
CA SER A 109 -10.26 -20.98 -19.47
C SER A 109 -9.27 -21.30 -20.57
N LYS A 110 -8.58 -22.42 -20.34
CA LYS A 110 -8.11 -23.28 -21.41
C LYS A 110 -9.35 -23.85 -22.10
N SER A 111 -9.71 -23.33 -23.27
CA SER A 111 -10.42 -24.13 -24.27
C SER A 111 -9.78 -23.92 -25.63
N ARG A 112 -8.89 -24.87 -25.96
CA ARG A 112 -8.55 -25.21 -27.34
C ARG A 112 -9.71 -26.00 -27.92
N GLN A 113 -9.86 -25.86 -29.24
CA GLN A 113 -10.68 -26.63 -30.19
C GLN A 113 -12.08 -26.06 -30.43
#